data_AF-O28220-F1
#
_entry.id   AF-O28220-F1
#
_cell.length_a   1.000
_cell.length_b   1.000
_cell.length_c   1.000
_cell.angle_alpha   90.00
_cell.angle_beta   90.00
_cell.angle_gamma   90.00
#
_symmetry.space_group_name_H-M   'P 1'
#
loop_
_entity.id
_entity.type
_entity.pdbx_description
1 polymer ?
#
loop_
_entity_poly.entity_id
_entity_poly.type
_entity_poly.pdbx_seq_one_letter_code
_entity_poly.pdbx_strand_id
1 'polypeptide(L)'
;MMWEQFKKEKLRGYLEAKNQRKVDFDIVELLDLINSFDDFVTLSSCSGRIAVVDLEKPGDKASSLFLGKWHEGVEVSEVAEAALRSRKVAWLIQYPPIIHVACRNIGAAKLLMNAANTAGFRRSGVISLSNYVVEIASLERIELPVAEKGLMLVDDAYLSYVVRWANEKLLKGKEKLGRLQEALESLQRENAYCSD
;
A
#
# COMPACT_ATOMS: atom_id res chain seq x y z
N MET A 1 5.14 -12.71 -24.40
CA MET A 1 6.22 -11.69 -24.29
C MET A 1 7.35 -12.30 -23.48
N MET A 2 8.60 -12.15 -23.90
CA MET A 2 9.75 -12.68 -23.16
C MET A 2 9.90 -11.91 -21.83
N TRP A 3 10.19 -12.59 -20.72
CA TRP A 3 10.26 -12.00 -19.37
C TRP A 3 11.07 -10.70 -19.32
N GLU A 4 12.25 -10.70 -19.94
CA GLU A 4 13.14 -9.54 -19.98
C GLU A 4 12.49 -8.29 -20.61
N GLN A 5 11.71 -8.49 -21.68
CA GLN A 5 11.01 -7.38 -22.33
C GLN A 5 9.89 -6.85 -21.44
N PHE A 6 9.13 -7.74 -20.80
CA PHE A 6 8.08 -7.36 -19.86
C PHE A 6 8.67 -6.59 -18.65
N LYS A 7 9.72 -7.14 -18.03
CA LYS A 7 10.43 -6.50 -16.93
C LYS A 7 10.94 -5.12 -17.32
N LYS A 8 11.61 -4.98 -18.46
CA LYS A 8 12.13 -3.70 -18.95
C LYS A 8 11.02 -2.65 -19.14
N GLU A 9 9.87 -3.05 -19.69
CA GLU A 9 8.72 -2.15 -19.88
C GLU A 9 8.17 -1.67 -18.53
N LYS A 10 7.96 -2.58 -17.56
CA LYS A 10 7.40 -2.23 -16.26
C LYS A 10 8.37 -1.40 -15.42
N LEU A 11 9.66 -1.73 -15.47
CA LEU A 11 10.71 -0.94 -14.82
C LEU A 11 10.76 0.50 -15.37
N ARG A 12 10.63 0.68 -16.70
CA ARG A 12 10.54 2.02 -17.28
C ARG A 12 9.35 2.80 -16.72
N GLY A 13 8.18 2.17 -16.63
CA GLY A 13 6.98 2.80 -16.04
C GLY A 13 7.17 3.18 -14.57
N TYR A 14 7.83 2.33 -13.77
CA TYR A 14 8.20 2.67 -12.40
C TYR A 14 9.13 3.88 -12.33
N LEU A 15 10.19 3.91 -13.15
CA LEU A 15 11.14 5.03 -13.19
C LEU A 15 10.48 6.35 -13.62
N GLU A 16 9.56 6.31 -14.59
CA GLU A 16 8.76 7.46 -14.99
C GLU A 16 7.89 7.96 -13.83
N ALA A 17 7.19 7.06 -13.11
CA ALA A 17 6.38 7.43 -11.95
C ALA A 17 7.22 8.00 -10.80
N LYS A 18 8.41 7.44 -10.56
CA LYS A 18 9.38 7.91 -9.57
C LYS A 18 9.85 9.33 -9.91
N ASN A 19 10.23 9.58 -11.17
CA ASN A 19 10.62 10.92 -11.63
C ASN A 19 9.50 11.95 -11.54
N GLN A 20 8.25 11.53 -11.77
CA GLN A 20 7.06 12.37 -11.64
C GLN A 20 6.58 12.54 -10.18
N ARG A 21 7.30 11.99 -9.18
CA ARG A 21 6.93 12.00 -7.76
C ARG A 21 5.51 11.45 -7.50
N LYS A 22 5.13 10.42 -8.26
CA LYS A 22 3.84 9.71 -8.12
C LYS A 22 3.94 8.45 -7.25
N VAL A 23 5.16 8.08 -6.86
CA VAL A 23 5.45 6.96 -5.95
C VAL A 23 5.53 7.52 -4.53
N ASP A 24 4.88 6.84 -3.58
CA ASP A 24 4.98 7.19 -2.17
C ASP A 24 6.46 7.10 -1.73
N PHE A 25 7.01 8.19 -1.19
CA PHE A 25 8.46 8.33 -1.00
C PHE A 25 9.04 7.27 -0.06
N ASP A 26 8.25 6.82 0.91
CA ASP A 26 8.61 5.91 1.99
C ASP A 26 8.68 4.44 1.58
N ILE A 27 8.32 4.11 0.32
CA ILE A 27 8.55 2.77 -0.25
C ILE A 27 9.51 2.77 -1.43
N VAL A 28 10.10 3.91 -1.79
CA VAL A 28 11.00 4.00 -2.94
C VAL A 28 12.16 3.02 -2.80
N GLU A 29 12.83 2.99 -1.65
CA GLU A 29 13.97 2.10 -1.38
C GLU A 29 13.58 0.63 -1.48
N LEU A 30 12.47 0.24 -0.87
CA LEU A 30 11.92 -1.11 -0.96
C LEU A 30 11.61 -1.50 -2.42
N LEU A 31 11.00 -0.61 -3.20
CA LEU A 31 10.67 -0.89 -4.59
C LEU A 31 11.93 -0.99 -5.46
N ASP A 32 12.93 -0.13 -5.25
CA ASP A 32 14.23 -0.22 -5.92
C ASP A 32 14.90 -1.58 -5.61
N LEU A 33 14.91 -1.99 -4.33
CA LEU A 33 15.44 -3.28 -3.91
C LEU A 33 14.71 -4.44 -4.61
N ILE A 34 13.37 -4.44 -4.63
CA ILE A 34 12.61 -5.50 -5.33
C ILE A 34 12.98 -5.53 -6.82
N ASN A 35 13.06 -4.38 -7.49
CA ASN A 35 13.39 -4.32 -8.92
C ASN A 35 14.83 -4.73 -9.24
N SER A 36 15.74 -4.75 -8.24
CA SER A 36 17.12 -5.18 -8.41
C SER A 36 17.26 -6.70 -8.64
N PHE A 37 16.26 -7.50 -8.26
CA PHE A 37 16.26 -8.94 -8.51
C PHE A 37 15.85 -9.24 -9.96
N ASP A 38 16.59 -10.11 -10.65
CA ASP A 38 16.31 -10.49 -12.05
C ASP A 38 14.90 -11.09 -12.25
N ASP A 39 14.42 -11.82 -11.26
CA ASP A 39 13.15 -12.53 -11.33
C ASP A 39 11.93 -11.71 -10.87
N PHE A 40 12.10 -10.45 -10.47
CA PHE A 40 11.03 -9.58 -10.01
C PHE A 40 10.91 -8.28 -10.83
N VAL A 41 9.67 -7.76 -10.88
CA VAL A 41 9.43 -6.36 -11.25
C VAL A 41 8.19 -5.83 -10.54
N THR A 42 8.32 -4.66 -9.93
CA THR A 42 7.22 -3.98 -9.24
C THR A 42 6.18 -3.45 -10.22
N LEU A 43 4.92 -3.42 -9.76
CA LEU A 43 3.78 -2.84 -10.45
C LEU A 43 3.17 -1.75 -9.54
N SER A 44 1.91 -1.39 -9.77
CA SER A 44 1.17 -0.42 -8.94
C SER A 44 1.24 -0.80 -7.46
N SER A 45 1.83 0.07 -6.65
CA SER A 45 2.08 -0.18 -5.22
C SER A 45 1.81 1.11 -4.43
N CYS A 46 1.44 0.98 -3.16
CA CYS A 46 1.31 2.13 -2.24
C CYS A 46 1.74 1.76 -0.81
N SER A 47 2.18 2.76 -0.06
CA SER A 47 2.74 2.57 1.28
C SER A 47 1.68 2.56 2.39
N GLY A 48 0.40 2.58 2.03
CA GLY A 48 -0.70 2.78 2.96
C GLY A 48 -0.98 4.27 3.19
N ARG A 49 -2.22 4.58 3.57
CA ARG A 49 -2.68 5.97 3.73
C ARG A 49 -3.89 6.05 4.64
N ILE A 50 -4.11 7.22 5.20
CA ILE A 50 -5.40 7.62 5.76
C ILE A 50 -6.07 8.57 4.76
N ALA A 51 -7.38 8.48 4.63
CA ALA A 51 -8.15 9.34 3.75
C ALA A 51 -9.54 9.60 4.34
N VAL A 52 -10.07 10.77 4.01
CA VAL A 52 -11.51 11.05 4.10
C VAL A 52 -12.06 11.07 2.69
N VAL A 53 -13.06 10.22 2.42
CA VAL A 53 -13.65 10.06 1.09
C VAL A 53 -15.14 10.34 1.14
N ASP A 54 -15.61 11.24 0.27
CA ASP A 54 -17.04 11.50 0.06
C ASP A 54 -17.63 10.41 -0.83
N LEU A 55 -18.53 9.59 -0.27
CA LEU A 55 -19.16 8.44 -0.94
C LEU A 55 -20.63 8.38 -0.56
N GLU A 56 -21.48 8.00 -1.51
CA GLU A 56 -22.90 7.79 -1.21
C GLU A 56 -23.17 6.41 -0.64
N LYS A 57 -22.51 5.39 -1.22
CA LYS A 57 -22.59 4.00 -0.78
C LYS A 57 -21.19 3.37 -0.78
N PRO A 58 -20.91 2.46 0.16
CA PRO A 58 -19.69 1.67 0.12
C PRO A 58 -19.52 0.97 -1.23
N GLY A 59 -18.32 1.03 -1.80
CA GLY A 59 -17.98 0.38 -3.06
C GLY A 59 -18.25 1.18 -4.34
N ASP A 60 -18.93 2.33 -4.26
CA ASP A 60 -19.13 3.21 -5.42
C ASP A 60 -17.88 4.05 -5.71
N LYS A 61 -16.90 3.43 -6.38
CA LYS A 61 -15.65 4.10 -6.78
C LYS A 61 -15.86 5.21 -7.81
N ALA A 62 -16.90 5.12 -8.64
CA ALA A 62 -17.10 6.07 -9.73
C ALA A 62 -17.48 7.46 -9.20
N SER A 63 -18.19 7.51 -8.06
CA SER A 63 -18.63 8.75 -7.44
C SER A 63 -17.80 9.19 -6.24
N SER A 64 -16.65 8.55 -6.00
CA SER A 64 -15.77 8.81 -4.86
C SER A 64 -14.95 10.08 -5.03
N LEU A 65 -14.96 10.96 -4.03
CA LEU A 65 -14.12 12.15 -3.99
C LEU A 65 -13.24 12.14 -2.74
N PHE A 66 -11.92 12.24 -2.89
CA PHE A 66 -11.02 12.43 -1.76
C PHE A 66 -11.16 13.84 -1.20
N LEU A 67 -11.64 13.96 0.04
CA LEU A 67 -11.69 15.21 0.79
C LEU A 67 -10.35 15.47 1.51
N GLY A 68 -9.68 14.40 1.93
CA GLY A 68 -8.33 14.44 2.51
C GLY A 68 -7.59 13.13 2.24
N LYS A 69 -6.26 13.21 2.13
CA LYS A 69 -5.39 12.07 1.84
C LYS A 69 -4.00 12.30 2.45
N TRP A 70 -3.58 11.42 3.35
CA TRP A 70 -2.32 11.49 4.08
C TRP A 70 -1.61 10.14 4.00
N HIS A 71 -0.32 10.13 3.65
CA HIS A 71 0.50 8.90 3.62
C HIS A 71 1.30 8.71 4.92
N GLU A 72 1.19 9.68 5.83
CA GLU A 72 1.74 9.70 7.18
C GLU A 72 0.59 9.84 8.20
N GLY A 73 0.94 9.98 9.49
CA GLY A 73 -0.06 10.26 10.53
C GLY A 73 -0.85 11.53 10.24
N VAL A 74 -2.11 11.55 10.68
CA VAL A 74 -3.03 12.68 10.50
C VAL A 74 -3.55 13.17 11.85
N GLU A 75 -3.72 14.48 11.97
CA GLU A 75 -4.32 15.09 13.16
C GLU A 75 -5.86 15.02 13.13
N VAL A 76 -6.47 15.02 14.32
CA VAL A 76 -7.94 14.95 14.46
C VAL A 76 -8.63 16.13 13.77
N SER A 77 -8.05 17.32 13.88
CA SER A 77 -8.57 18.54 13.24
C SER A 77 -8.59 18.43 11.71
N GLU A 78 -7.54 17.89 11.10
CA GLU A 78 -7.47 17.71 9.65
C GLU A 78 -8.55 16.74 9.15
N VAL A 79 -8.80 15.66 9.90
CA VAL A 79 -9.87 14.71 9.58
C VAL A 79 -11.25 15.36 9.71
N ALA A 80 -11.48 16.13 10.78
CA ALA A 80 -12.73 16.86 10.98
C ALA A 80 -12.97 17.88 9.85
N GLU A 81 -11.98 18.71 9.52
CA GLU A 81 -12.05 19.69 8.43
C GLU A 81 -12.32 19.04 7.06
N ALA A 82 -11.73 17.87 6.80
CA ALA A 82 -12.03 17.12 5.60
C ALA A 82 -13.46 16.55 5.63
N ALA A 83 -13.91 15.99 6.74
CA ALA A 83 -15.23 15.38 6.88
C ALA A 83 -16.37 16.40 6.74
N LEU A 84 -16.20 17.60 7.31
CA LEU A 84 -17.18 18.70 7.22
C LEU A 84 -17.39 19.21 5.79
N ARG A 85 -16.47 18.93 4.86
CA ARG A 85 -16.62 19.27 3.43
C ARG A 85 -17.46 18.27 2.63
N SER A 86 -17.92 17.18 3.26
CA SER A 86 -18.70 16.15 2.58
C SER A 86 -20.06 16.65 2.10
N ARG A 87 -20.47 16.21 0.91
CA ARG A 87 -21.81 16.43 0.37
C ARG A 87 -22.69 15.18 0.46
N LYS A 88 -22.09 13.99 0.57
CA LYS A 88 -22.74 12.71 0.75
C LYS A 88 -22.38 12.17 2.14
N VAL A 89 -21.60 11.10 2.24
CA VAL A 89 -21.10 10.56 3.50
C VAL A 89 -19.58 10.65 3.48
N ALA A 90 -18.98 11.27 4.49
CA ALA A 90 -17.54 11.26 4.72
C ALA A 90 -17.14 9.93 5.37
N TRP A 91 -16.40 9.12 4.64
CA TRP A 91 -15.80 7.89 5.14
C TRP A 91 -14.36 8.14 5.55
N LEU A 92 -14.05 7.92 6.83
CA LEU A 92 -12.67 7.82 7.30
C LEU A 92 -12.16 6.43 6.96
N ILE A 93 -11.12 6.35 6.14
CA ILE A 93 -10.55 5.10 5.67
C ILE A 93 -9.05 5.11 5.90
N GLN A 94 -8.55 4.13 6.65
CA GLN A 94 -7.15 3.80 6.69
C GLN A 94 -6.92 2.57 5.82
N TYR A 95 -6.11 2.74 4.77
CA TYR A 95 -5.69 1.69 3.86
C TYR A 95 -4.33 1.13 4.30
N PRO A 96 -4.19 -0.19 4.42
CA PRO A 96 -2.88 -0.81 4.62
C PRO A 96 -2.00 -0.65 3.37
N PRO A 97 -0.68 -0.82 3.50
CA PRO A 97 0.22 -0.92 2.35
C PRO A 97 -0.14 -2.10 1.45
N ILE A 98 0.11 -1.91 0.14
CA ILE A 98 -0.07 -2.92 -0.90
C ILE A 98 1.08 -2.81 -1.89
N ILE A 99 1.80 -3.92 -2.10
CA ILE A 99 2.86 -4.01 -3.09
C ILE A 99 2.48 -5.08 -4.11
N HIS A 100 2.46 -4.74 -5.39
CA HIS A 100 2.27 -5.71 -6.47
C HIS A 100 3.61 -5.98 -7.15
N VAL A 101 3.94 -7.26 -7.29
CA VAL A 101 5.20 -7.69 -7.91
C VAL A 101 4.91 -8.81 -8.89
N ALA A 102 5.24 -8.59 -10.16
CA ALA A 102 5.28 -9.68 -11.14
C ALA A 102 6.54 -10.51 -10.92
N CYS A 103 6.41 -11.83 -11.05
CA CYS A 103 7.48 -12.79 -10.84
C CYS A 103 7.71 -13.62 -12.11
N ARG A 104 8.97 -13.90 -12.44
CA ARG A 104 9.34 -14.65 -13.65
C ARG A 104 8.68 -16.01 -13.73
N ASN A 105 8.58 -16.69 -12.60
CA ASN A 105 8.04 -18.04 -12.49
C ASN A 105 7.43 -18.25 -11.09
N ILE A 106 6.76 -19.39 -10.90
CA ILE A 106 6.13 -19.74 -9.63
C ILE A 106 7.14 -19.92 -8.48
N GLY A 107 8.38 -20.32 -8.78
CA GLY A 107 9.45 -20.45 -7.78
C GLY A 107 9.83 -19.09 -7.19
N ALA A 108 10.04 -18.10 -8.06
CA ALA A 108 10.26 -16.71 -7.67
C ALA A 108 9.07 -16.15 -6.87
N ALA A 109 7.84 -16.42 -7.31
CA ALA A 109 6.63 -16.02 -6.58
C ALA A 109 6.59 -16.62 -5.16
N LYS A 110 6.92 -17.90 -5.02
CA LYS A 110 6.99 -18.59 -3.72
C LYS A 110 8.05 -17.97 -2.80
N LEU A 111 9.22 -17.64 -3.34
CA LEU A 111 10.30 -17.02 -2.57
C LEU A 111 9.88 -15.65 -2.04
N LEU A 112 9.28 -14.81 -2.89
CA LEU A 112 8.75 -13.51 -2.49
C LEU A 112 7.62 -13.63 -1.45
N MET A 113 6.68 -14.56 -1.65
CA MET A 113 5.61 -14.81 -0.69
C MET A 113 6.13 -15.27 0.68
N ASN A 114 7.20 -16.07 0.72
CA ASN A 114 7.82 -16.47 1.98
C ASN A 114 8.42 -15.28 2.72
N ALA A 115 9.15 -14.40 2.03
CA ALA A 115 9.67 -13.16 2.62
C ALA A 115 8.54 -12.28 3.16
N ALA A 116 7.48 -12.09 2.38
CA ALA A 116 6.30 -11.33 2.77
C ALA A 116 5.61 -11.91 4.01
N ASN A 117 5.44 -13.23 4.07
CA ASN A 117 4.83 -13.91 5.21
C ASN A 117 5.65 -13.73 6.50
N THR A 118 6.98 -13.86 6.41
CA THR A 118 7.90 -13.63 7.53
C THR A 118 7.86 -12.17 8.00
N ALA A 119 7.75 -11.22 7.09
CA ALA A 119 7.59 -9.79 7.39
C ALA A 119 6.22 -9.42 7.99
N GLY A 120 5.27 -10.37 8.05
CA GLY A 120 3.95 -10.17 8.65
C GLY A 120 2.82 -9.87 7.66
N PHE A 121 3.07 -9.95 6.36
CA PHE A 121 2.06 -9.86 5.29
C PHE A 121 1.43 -11.23 5.01
N ARG A 122 0.75 -11.80 6.01
CA ARG A 122 0.23 -13.18 5.98
C ARG A 122 -0.91 -13.44 4.98
N ARG A 123 -1.39 -12.40 4.29
CA ARG A 123 -2.44 -12.51 3.26
C ARG A 123 -1.89 -12.24 1.86
N SER A 124 -0.58 -12.34 1.71
CA SER A 124 0.05 -12.26 0.40
C SER A 124 -0.35 -13.45 -0.46
N GLY A 125 -0.54 -13.24 -1.76
CA GLY A 125 -0.98 -14.30 -2.67
C GLY A 125 -0.77 -13.95 -4.15
N VAL A 126 -0.77 -14.97 -5.00
CA VAL A 126 -0.74 -14.78 -6.45
C VAL A 126 -2.12 -14.37 -6.94
N ILE A 127 -2.26 -13.13 -7.41
CA ILE A 127 -3.52 -12.56 -7.91
C ILE A 127 -3.67 -12.69 -9.43
N SER A 128 -2.59 -12.99 -10.14
CA SER A 128 -2.61 -13.25 -11.58
C SER A 128 -1.62 -14.35 -11.93
N LEU A 129 -2.07 -15.34 -12.71
CA LEU A 129 -1.19 -16.38 -13.25
C LEU A 129 -0.32 -15.84 -14.41
N SER A 130 -0.76 -14.78 -15.08
CA SER A 130 0.08 -14.08 -16.06
C SER A 130 1.19 -13.35 -15.33
N ASN A 131 2.44 -13.79 -15.54
CA ASN A 131 3.65 -13.35 -14.82
C ASN A 131 3.55 -13.46 -13.28
N TYR A 132 2.78 -14.43 -12.78
CA TYR A 132 2.71 -14.79 -11.35
C TYR A 132 2.69 -13.59 -10.41
N VAL A 133 1.77 -12.64 -10.64
CA VAL A 133 1.73 -11.39 -9.86
C VAL A 133 1.36 -11.69 -8.42
N VAL A 134 2.29 -11.42 -7.51
CA VAL A 134 2.10 -11.50 -6.06
C VAL A 134 1.58 -10.15 -5.57
N GLU A 135 0.47 -10.18 -4.86
CA GLU A 135 0.01 -9.09 -4.01
C GLU A 135 0.52 -9.31 -2.60
N ILE A 136 1.27 -8.34 -2.08
CA ILE A 136 1.73 -8.28 -0.70
C ILE A 136 0.86 -7.24 0.00
N ALA A 137 -0.10 -7.72 0.77
CA ALA A 137 -1.11 -6.87 1.41
C ALA A 137 -1.28 -7.21 2.90
N SER A 138 -1.58 -6.17 3.68
CA SER A 138 -1.87 -6.28 5.10
C SER A 138 -3.38 -6.20 5.39
N LEU A 139 -3.82 -6.59 6.59
CA LEU A 139 -5.25 -6.65 6.95
C LEU A 139 -5.72 -5.50 7.85
N GLU A 140 -4.79 -4.74 8.40
CA GLU A 140 -5.07 -3.64 9.31
C GLU A 140 -5.68 -2.48 8.52
N ARG A 141 -7.00 -2.56 8.30
CA ARG A 141 -7.85 -1.53 7.68
C ARG A 141 -8.81 -0.96 8.71
N ILE A 142 -9.18 0.31 8.55
CA ILE A 142 -10.35 0.94 9.18
C ILE A 142 -11.18 1.58 8.06
N GLU A 143 -12.50 1.47 8.15
CA GLU A 143 -13.44 2.10 7.23
C GLU A 143 -14.77 2.33 7.96
N LEU A 144 -15.14 3.59 8.16
CA LEU A 144 -16.36 3.99 8.86
C LEU A 144 -16.83 5.38 8.40
N PRO A 145 -18.14 5.66 8.45
CA PRO A 145 -18.65 7.01 8.24
C PRO A 145 -18.38 7.87 9.49
N VAL A 146 -17.98 9.13 9.27
CA VAL A 146 -17.70 10.11 10.35
C VAL A 146 -18.50 11.41 10.21
N ALA A 147 -18.99 11.72 9.00
CA ALA A 147 -19.91 12.82 8.75
C ALA A 147 -20.87 12.47 7.61
N GLU A 148 -22.03 13.11 7.60
CA GLU A 148 -23.00 13.02 6.51
C GLU A 148 -23.49 14.43 6.15
N LYS A 149 -23.38 14.81 4.88
CA LYS A 149 -23.79 16.10 4.33
C LYS A 149 -23.20 17.29 5.13
N GLY A 150 -21.92 17.17 5.50
CA GLY A 150 -21.20 18.18 6.27
C GLY A 150 -21.56 18.24 7.75
N LEU A 151 -22.38 17.32 8.26
CA LEU A 151 -22.71 17.20 9.69
C LEU A 151 -21.96 16.02 10.29
N MET A 152 -21.23 16.25 11.38
CA MET A 152 -20.51 15.18 12.08
C MET A 152 -21.51 14.15 12.65
N LEU A 153 -21.22 12.87 12.44
CA LEU A 153 -21.99 11.74 12.98
C LEU A 153 -21.45 11.27 14.34
N VAL A 154 -20.27 11.74 14.71
CA VAL A 154 -19.52 11.35 15.90
C VAL A 154 -19.07 12.59 16.64
N ASP A 155 -18.89 12.46 17.95
CA ASP A 155 -18.31 13.54 18.77
C ASP A 155 -16.77 13.58 18.66
N ASP A 156 -16.17 14.64 19.18
CA ASP A 156 -14.73 14.87 19.14
C ASP A 156 -13.94 13.77 19.89
N ALA A 157 -14.53 13.22 20.96
CA ALA A 157 -13.91 12.17 21.76
C ALA A 157 -13.78 10.86 20.95
N TYR A 158 -14.85 10.46 20.27
CA TYR A 158 -14.85 9.27 19.42
C TYR A 158 -14.01 9.49 18.16
N LEU A 159 -14.06 10.66 17.53
CA LEU A 159 -13.21 10.97 16.39
C LEU A 159 -11.73 10.86 16.78
N SER A 160 -11.33 11.44 17.92
CA SER A 160 -9.98 11.33 18.45
C SER A 160 -9.57 9.88 18.69
N TYR A 161 -10.46 9.06 19.25
CA TYR A 161 -10.21 7.65 19.50
C TYR A 161 -9.96 6.86 18.20
N VAL A 162 -10.76 7.09 17.17
CA VAL A 162 -10.63 6.38 15.88
C VAL A 162 -9.43 6.88 15.08
N VAL A 163 -9.15 8.18 15.07
CA VAL A 163 -7.96 8.74 14.40
C VAL A 163 -6.68 8.20 15.01
N ARG A 164 -6.61 8.07 16.34
CA ARG A 164 -5.48 7.38 17.02
C ARG A 164 -5.27 5.97 16.48
N TRP A 165 -6.33 5.15 16.41
CA TRP A 165 -6.24 3.80 15.86
C TRP A 165 -5.89 3.76 14.36
N ALA A 166 -6.37 4.73 13.57
CA ALA A 166 -5.99 4.86 12.17
C ALA A 166 -4.49 5.13 12.03
N ASN A 167 -3.94 6.05 12.81
CA ASN A 167 -2.51 6.34 12.86
C ASN A 167 -1.70 5.11 13.32
N GLU A 168 -2.13 4.42 14.37
CA GLU A 168 -1.47 3.20 14.84
C GLU A 168 -1.46 2.09 13.78
N LYS A 169 -2.58 1.87 13.07
CA LYS A 169 -2.65 0.87 11.99
C LYS A 169 -1.80 1.26 10.79
N LEU A 170 -1.76 2.54 10.42
CA LEU A 170 -0.88 3.03 9.36
C LEU A 170 0.58 2.76 9.73
N LEU A 171 1.00 3.11 10.96
CA LEU A 171 2.35 2.87 11.46
C LEU A 171 2.70 1.38 11.47
N LYS A 172 1.78 0.50 11.90
CA LYS A 172 1.98 -0.96 11.79
C LYS A 172 2.17 -1.44 10.35
N GLY A 173 1.51 -0.81 9.39
CA GLY A 173 1.78 -1.03 7.97
C GLY A 173 3.22 -0.65 7.60
N LYS A 174 3.69 0.52 8.02
CA LYS A 174 5.07 0.98 7.77
C LYS A 174 6.12 0.06 8.41
N GLU A 175 5.91 -0.37 9.65
CA GLU A 175 6.78 -1.34 10.33
C GLU A 175 6.89 -2.67 9.56
N LYS A 176 5.80 -3.14 8.94
CA LYS A 176 5.82 -4.35 8.10
C LYS A 176 6.60 -4.14 6.82
N LEU A 177 6.48 -2.97 6.19
CA LEU A 177 7.27 -2.61 5.01
C LEU A 177 8.78 -2.64 5.32
N GLY A 178 9.20 -2.10 6.47
CA GLY A 178 10.59 -2.19 6.93
C GLY A 178 11.07 -3.64 7.09
N ARG A 179 10.28 -4.50 7.74
CA ARG A 179 10.62 -5.93 7.87
C ARG A 179 10.67 -6.67 6.53
N LEU A 180 9.85 -6.27 5.56
CA LEU A 180 9.88 -6.83 4.21
C LEU A 180 11.17 -6.44 3.50
N GLN A 181 11.60 -5.18 3.64
CA GLN A 181 12.88 -4.72 3.12
C GLN A 181 14.03 -5.54 3.72
N GLU A 182 14.10 -5.66 5.05
CA GLU A 182 15.12 -6.45 5.75
C GLU A 182 15.16 -7.92 5.27
N ALA A 183 14.00 -8.55 5.11
CA ALA A 183 13.90 -9.92 4.63
C ALA A 183 14.43 -10.08 3.19
N LEU A 184 14.13 -9.12 2.31
CA LEU A 184 14.61 -9.12 0.93
C LEU A 184 16.11 -8.81 0.85
N GLU A 185 16.64 -7.92 1.68
CA GLU A 185 18.08 -7.67 1.77
C GLU A 185 18.85 -8.92 2.21
N SER A 186 18.29 -9.71 3.13
CA SER A 186 18.89 -11.02 3.50
C SER A 186 18.94 -11.97 2.30
N LEU A 187 17.83 -12.08 1.57
CA LEU A 187 17.75 -12.92 0.37
C LEU A 187 18.73 -12.47 -0.73
N GLN A 188 18.93 -11.16 -0.89
CA GLN A 188 19.89 -10.63 -1.86
C GLN A 188 21.32 -11.05 -1.50
N ARG A 189 21.69 -10.97 -0.21
CA ARG A 189 23.01 -11.40 0.28
C ARG A 189 23.21 -12.90 0.09
N GLU A 190 22.22 -13.72 0.43
CA GLU A 190 22.28 -15.18 0.27
C GLU A 190 22.50 -15.61 -1.19
N ASN A 191 21.85 -14.92 -2.15
CA ASN A 191 22.06 -15.18 -3.58
C ASN A 191 23.45 -14.77 -4.06
N ALA A 192 24.02 -13.70 -3.52
CA ALA A 192 25.37 -13.26 -3.88
C ALA A 192 26.42 -14.31 -3.46
N TYR A 193 26.33 -14.85 -2.25
CA TYR A 193 27.26 -15.87 -1.75
C TYR A 193 27.19 -17.21 -2.47
N CYS A 194 26.04 -17.56 -3.08
CA CYS A 194 25.90 -18.78 -3.87
C CYS A 194 26.39 -18.64 -5.32
N SER A 195 26.73 -17.42 -5.75
CA SER A 195 27.16 -17.11 -7.12
C SER A 195 28.68 -16.99 -7.27
N ASP A 196 29.42 -17.05 -6.16
CA ASP A 196 30.89 -17.08 -6.07
C ASP A 196 31.42 -18.50 -5.83
#